data_AF-A0A8J5RUA9-F1
#
_entry.id   AF-A0A8J5RUA9-F1
#
_cell.length_a   1.000
_cell.length_b   1.000
_cell.length_c   1.000
_cell.angle_alpha   90.00
_cell.angle_beta   90.00
_cell.angle_gamma   90.00
#
_symmetry.space_group_name_H-M   'P 1'
#
loop_
_entity.id
_entity.type
_entity.pdbx_description
1 polymer ?
#
loop_
_entity_poly.entity_id
_entity_poly.type
_entity_poly.pdbx_seq_one_letter_code
_entity_poly.pdbx_strand_id
1 'polypeptide(L)'
;MAALTSLSASPPSPCPSPATPRRRPSPCSVASSQNLRSRPTAVVSATSGVTDDYHSTIRSLNSRGRHVPRKSLGQNYMLNSKVNEELVVAAGVEEGDVVLEIGPGTGSLTASLLSAGATVFAVEKDKHMATLLNDRFGSTEQLKIIGEDITKFNIRSHFIPFLEEKSHHTKKYAKVVSNLPFNVSTEVVKLLLPMGDVFSVVVLLLQDETALRLADASIQTPEYRPINVFVNFYSEPEYKFKVERTNFFPQPKVDGAVINFKLKNAGDYPPVDSPKSFFSMVNSAFNGKRKMLRKSLQHLCSSAEIEAALTNIGLPVTARPSDLLLDDFVSFTKRTTAGCRF
;
A
#
# COMPACT_ATOMS: atom_id res chain seq x y z
N MET A 1 -6.24 -65.42 27.35
CA MET A 1 -5.61 -65.65 28.69
C MET A 1 -4.38 -64.76 28.73
N ALA A 2 -4.47 -63.55 29.30
CA ALA A 2 -4.20 -63.17 30.71
C ALA A 2 -3.13 -62.04 30.59
N ALA A 3 -3.10 -60.94 31.33
CA ALA A 3 -3.92 -60.41 32.40
C ALA A 3 -3.79 -58.87 32.40
N LEU A 4 -4.80 -58.22 32.98
CA LEU A 4 -4.84 -56.82 33.37
C LEU A 4 -3.82 -56.53 34.47
N THR A 5 -3.19 -55.35 34.44
CA THR A 5 -2.79 -54.63 35.65
C THR A 5 -2.92 -53.12 35.44
N SER A 6 -3.33 -52.49 36.52
CA SER A 6 -4.05 -51.23 36.63
C SER A 6 -3.22 -50.12 37.29
N LEU A 7 -3.63 -48.87 37.04
CA LEU A 7 -3.62 -47.70 37.94
C LEU A 7 -2.26 -47.11 38.38
N SER A 8 -2.06 -45.83 38.06
CA SER A 8 -2.13 -44.74 39.06
C SER A 8 -1.70 -43.40 38.44
N ALA A 9 -2.62 -42.43 38.44
CA ALA A 9 -2.38 -41.04 38.08
C ALA A 9 -1.82 -40.25 39.28
N SER A 10 -0.80 -39.43 39.05
CA SER A 10 -0.24 -38.52 40.05
C SER A 10 -0.96 -37.17 40.03
N PRO A 11 -1.21 -36.54 41.21
CA PRO A 11 -2.00 -35.31 41.33
C PRO A 11 -1.20 -34.04 40.94
N PRO A 12 -1.88 -32.92 40.63
CA PRO A 12 -1.23 -31.67 40.25
C PRO A 12 -0.71 -30.90 41.47
N SER A 13 0.47 -30.29 41.33
CA SER A 13 1.04 -29.38 42.33
C SER A 13 0.31 -28.02 42.37
N PRO A 14 0.20 -27.36 43.54
CA PRO A 14 -0.70 -26.23 43.73
C PRO A 14 -0.14 -24.89 43.22
N CYS A 15 -1.03 -24.08 42.64
CA CYS A 15 -0.84 -22.65 42.38
C CYS A 15 -0.72 -21.85 43.69
N PRO A 16 0.17 -20.84 43.78
CA PRO A 16 0.10 -19.86 44.85
C PRO A 16 -0.91 -18.75 44.54
N SER A 17 -1.84 -18.53 45.48
CA SER A 17 -2.85 -17.45 45.50
C SER A 17 -2.24 -16.06 45.81
N PRO A 18 -2.98 -14.96 45.58
CA PRO A 18 -2.41 -13.63 45.33
C PRO A 18 -2.16 -12.82 46.61
N ALA A 19 -1.06 -12.07 46.62
CA ALA A 19 -0.75 -11.11 47.68
C ALA A 19 -1.52 -9.78 47.48
N THR A 20 -2.18 -9.35 48.55
CA THR A 20 -2.92 -8.08 48.72
C THR A 20 -2.02 -6.83 48.80
N PRO A 21 -2.58 -5.62 48.58
CA PRO A 21 -1.83 -4.44 48.13
C PRO A 21 -1.20 -3.63 49.28
N ARG A 22 0.03 -3.14 49.09
CA ARG A 22 0.65 -2.16 50.00
C ARG A 22 0.37 -0.72 49.54
N ARG A 23 -0.23 0.04 50.46
CA ARG A 23 -0.52 1.47 50.40
C ARG A 23 0.75 2.34 50.36
N ARG A 24 0.62 3.47 49.67
CA ARG A 24 1.54 4.64 49.61
C ARG A 24 1.91 5.17 51.01
N PRO A 25 3.05 5.88 51.09
CA PRO A 25 3.11 7.10 51.87
C PRO A 25 3.54 8.33 51.04
N SER A 26 2.91 9.45 51.35
CA SER A 26 3.33 10.85 51.11
C SER A 26 2.70 11.66 52.24
N PRO A 27 3.11 12.91 52.55
CA PRO A 27 4.25 13.68 52.06
C PRO A 27 5.09 14.29 53.22
N CYS A 28 6.31 14.76 52.94
CA CYS A 28 6.97 15.76 53.79
C CYS A 28 7.51 16.90 52.93
N SER A 29 7.20 18.10 53.42
CA SER A 29 7.39 19.44 52.88
C SER A 29 8.64 20.12 53.43
N VAL A 30 8.96 21.30 52.85
CA VAL A 30 9.85 22.38 53.35
C VAL A 30 11.33 22.20 52.94
N ALA A 31 12.10 23.15 52.38
CA ALA A 31 11.94 24.58 52.14
C ALA A 31 12.78 25.08 50.94
N SER A 32 12.30 26.19 50.39
CA SER A 32 12.95 27.30 49.66
C SER A 32 14.47 27.47 49.65
N SER A 33 15.02 27.78 48.47
CA SER A 33 15.93 28.94 48.28
C SER A 33 16.17 29.30 46.81
N GLN A 34 15.78 30.55 46.48
CA GLN A 34 16.48 31.52 45.62
C GLN A 34 16.49 31.38 44.08
N ASN A 35 15.58 32.16 43.49
CA ASN A 35 15.75 33.07 42.33
C ASN A 35 17.08 33.03 41.55
N LEU A 36 17.02 32.49 40.33
CA LEU A 36 17.80 32.97 39.20
C LEU A 36 16.84 33.21 38.02
N ARG A 37 16.70 34.49 37.65
CA ARG A 37 15.99 34.94 36.45
C ARG A 37 16.69 34.38 35.21
N SER A 38 16.03 33.51 34.47
CA SER A 38 16.29 33.29 33.04
C SER A 38 14.99 33.52 32.27
N ARG A 39 15.10 34.30 31.19
CA ARG A 39 14.01 34.76 30.33
C ARG A 39 13.21 33.57 29.78
N PRO A 40 11.88 33.64 29.69
CA PRO A 40 11.13 32.62 28.96
C PRO A 40 11.46 32.81 27.48
N THR A 41 12.15 31.82 26.90
CA THR A 41 12.14 31.61 25.45
C THR A 41 10.69 31.48 25.02
N ALA A 42 10.25 32.42 24.19
CA ALA A 42 8.91 32.45 23.63
C ALA A 42 8.60 31.09 23.01
N VAL A 43 7.66 30.38 23.61
CA VAL A 43 6.93 29.31 22.94
C VAL A 43 6.13 30.01 21.86
N VAL A 44 6.66 30.02 20.64
CA VAL A 44 5.91 30.42 19.45
C VAL A 44 4.87 29.32 19.22
N SER A 45 3.73 29.50 19.87
CA SER A 45 2.46 28.89 19.48
C SER A 45 2.08 29.47 18.11
N ALA A 46 2.55 28.83 17.03
CA ALA A 46 2.13 29.15 15.68
C ALA A 46 0.94 28.26 15.27
N THR A 47 -0.23 28.87 15.49
CA THR A 47 -1.35 28.96 14.53
C THR A 47 -2.06 27.70 14.05
N SER A 48 -3.23 27.47 14.67
CA SER A 48 -4.55 27.33 14.01
C SER A 48 -4.53 26.84 12.55
N GLY A 49 -5.00 25.60 12.35
CA GLY A 49 -5.19 24.97 11.05
C GLY A 49 -5.86 25.89 10.04
N VAL A 50 -5.12 26.19 8.99
CA VAL A 50 -5.67 26.76 7.75
C VAL A 50 -6.61 25.69 7.21
N THR A 51 -7.93 25.90 7.34
CA THR A 51 -8.91 25.06 6.68
C THR A 51 -8.72 25.25 5.18
N ASP A 52 -8.06 24.29 4.55
CA ASP A 52 -7.81 24.32 3.12
C ASP A 52 -9.15 24.27 2.36
N ASP A 53 -9.57 25.41 1.79
CA ASP A 53 -10.87 25.53 1.12
C ASP A 53 -10.82 24.97 -0.31
N TYR A 54 -10.46 23.70 -0.45
CA TYR A 54 -10.49 23.01 -1.76
C TYR A 54 -11.92 22.96 -2.32
N HIS A 55 -12.96 23.05 -1.48
CA HIS A 55 -14.35 23.17 -1.91
C HIS A 55 -14.59 24.44 -2.72
N SER A 56 -14.04 25.60 -2.33
CA SER A 56 -14.10 26.79 -3.18
C SER A 56 -13.26 26.63 -4.44
N THR A 57 -12.15 25.89 -4.39
CA THR A 57 -11.36 25.56 -5.58
C THR A 57 -12.20 24.76 -6.58
N ILE A 58 -12.89 23.70 -6.14
CA ILE A 58 -13.80 22.91 -6.99
C ILE A 58 -14.96 23.77 -7.51
N ARG A 59 -15.57 24.62 -6.66
CA ARG A 59 -16.63 25.55 -7.09
C ARG A 59 -16.13 26.55 -8.14
N SER A 60 -14.92 27.09 -7.97
CA SER A 60 -14.29 28.06 -8.87
C SER A 60 -13.93 27.46 -10.24
N LEU A 61 -13.41 26.22 -10.24
CA LEU A 61 -13.12 25.47 -11.47
C LEU A 61 -14.40 25.26 -12.30
N ASN A 62 -15.51 24.95 -11.64
CA ASN A 62 -16.82 24.74 -12.27
C ASN A 62 -17.48 26.05 -12.71
N SER A 63 -17.49 27.10 -11.87
CA SER A 63 -18.25 28.34 -12.13
C SER A 63 -17.72 29.16 -13.30
N ARG A 64 -16.41 29.08 -13.56
CA ARG A 64 -15.79 29.80 -14.67
C ARG A 64 -15.88 29.04 -16.00
N GLY A 65 -16.45 27.83 -16.02
CA GLY A 65 -16.45 26.94 -17.20
C GLY A 65 -15.05 26.57 -17.70
N ARG A 66 -13.99 26.87 -16.93
CA ARG A 66 -12.59 26.74 -17.35
C ARG A 66 -12.06 25.32 -17.21
N HIS A 67 -12.61 24.52 -16.28
CA HIS A 67 -12.21 23.13 -16.13
C HIS A 67 -13.39 22.26 -15.72
N VAL A 68 -13.92 21.53 -16.69
CA VAL A 68 -14.84 20.42 -16.45
C VAL A 68 -13.96 19.18 -16.17
N PRO A 69 -14.20 18.44 -15.07
CA PRO A 69 -13.48 17.21 -14.78
C PRO A 69 -13.42 16.31 -16.02
N ARG A 70 -12.21 15.96 -16.44
CA ARG A 70 -11.99 15.25 -17.69
C ARG A 70 -12.26 13.77 -17.47
N LYS A 71 -13.42 13.31 -17.96
CA LYS A 71 -13.78 11.87 -17.93
C LYS A 71 -12.70 10.97 -18.56
N SER A 72 -12.02 11.45 -19.61
CA SER A 72 -10.93 10.72 -20.26
C SER A 72 -9.69 10.52 -19.36
N LEU A 73 -9.50 11.38 -18.36
CA LEU A 73 -8.43 11.27 -17.36
C LEU A 73 -8.89 10.57 -16.08
N GLY A 74 -10.16 10.18 -15.98
CA GLY A 74 -10.71 9.53 -14.77
C GLY A 74 -10.74 10.43 -13.53
N GLN A 75 -10.77 11.76 -13.71
CA GLN A 75 -10.74 12.72 -12.60
C GLN A 75 -12.01 12.63 -11.74
N ASN A 76 -11.85 12.23 -10.47
CA ASN A 76 -12.84 12.34 -9.41
C ASN A 76 -12.15 12.95 -8.19
N TYR A 77 -12.53 14.17 -7.83
CA TYR A 77 -11.89 14.92 -6.75
C TYR A 77 -12.52 14.57 -5.40
N MET A 78 -11.69 14.35 -4.39
CA MET A 78 -12.13 14.11 -3.02
C MET A 78 -12.85 15.35 -2.47
N LEU A 79 -14.03 15.14 -1.90
CA LEU A 79 -14.89 16.14 -1.27
C LEU A 79 -14.83 16.11 0.25
N ASN A 80 -14.10 15.16 0.86
CA ASN A 80 -14.05 15.01 2.30
C ASN A 80 -12.60 14.96 2.79
N SER A 81 -12.15 16.03 3.46
CA SER A 81 -10.78 16.14 3.99
C SER A 81 -10.44 15.03 4.98
N LYS A 82 -11.42 14.52 5.74
CA LYS A 82 -11.20 13.45 6.71
C LYS A 82 -10.70 12.17 6.06
N VAL A 83 -11.16 11.87 4.84
CA VAL A 83 -10.67 10.70 4.10
C VAL A 83 -9.19 10.91 3.75
N ASN A 84 -8.78 12.11 3.35
CA ASN A 84 -7.36 12.40 3.09
C ASN A 84 -6.52 12.27 4.36
N GLU A 85 -7.00 12.77 5.50
CA GLU A 85 -6.35 12.59 6.81
C GLU A 85 -6.22 11.09 7.16
N GLU A 86 -7.26 10.29 6.93
CA GLU A 86 -7.22 8.84 7.13
C GLU A 86 -6.23 8.14 6.18
N LEU A 87 -6.05 8.60 4.93
CA LEU A 87 -4.99 8.10 4.04
C LEU A 87 -3.59 8.36 4.62
N VAL A 88 -3.35 9.59 5.10
CA VAL A 88 -2.09 10.01 5.72
C VAL A 88 -1.78 9.14 6.96
N VAL A 89 -2.80 8.91 7.80
CA VAL A 89 -2.71 8.04 8.98
C VAL A 89 -2.48 6.58 8.58
N ALA A 90 -3.19 6.06 7.57
CA ALA A 90 -3.03 4.68 7.10
C ALA A 90 -1.64 4.39 6.51
N ALA A 91 -0.98 5.42 5.97
CA ALA A 91 0.42 5.38 5.54
C ALA A 91 1.42 5.63 6.67
N GLY A 92 0.93 6.00 7.86
CA GLY A 92 1.74 6.36 9.01
C GLY A 92 2.70 7.49 8.72
N VAL A 93 2.29 8.49 7.93
CA VAL A 93 3.15 9.63 7.55
C VAL A 93 3.47 10.46 8.78
N GLU A 94 4.76 10.79 8.94
CA GLU A 94 5.30 11.59 10.03
C GLU A 94 6.06 12.80 9.46
N GLU A 95 6.35 13.77 10.32
CA GLU A 95 7.17 14.92 9.97
C GLU A 95 8.53 14.49 9.39
N GLY A 96 8.92 15.16 8.31
CA GLY A 96 10.17 14.87 7.60
C GLY A 96 10.14 13.61 6.72
N ASP A 97 9.00 12.91 6.60
CA ASP A 97 8.86 11.87 5.57
C ASP A 97 8.87 12.47 4.17
N VAL A 98 9.42 11.70 3.21
CA VAL A 98 9.30 12.00 1.78
C VAL A 98 8.21 11.13 1.18
N VAL A 99 7.23 11.75 0.53
CA VAL A 99 6.05 11.08 0.00
C VAL A 99 5.92 11.32 -1.51
N LEU A 100 5.74 10.25 -2.27
CA LEU A 100 5.29 10.32 -3.66
C LEU A 100 3.76 10.38 -3.70
N GLU A 101 3.22 11.41 -4.34
CA GLU A 101 1.79 11.56 -4.64
C GLU A 101 1.57 11.49 -6.16
N ILE A 102 0.66 10.62 -6.61
CA ILE A 102 0.33 10.42 -8.01
C ILE A 102 -1.08 10.95 -8.24
N GLY A 103 -1.21 11.88 -9.20
CA GLY A 103 -2.49 12.51 -9.53
C GLY A 103 -3.06 13.36 -8.38
N PRO A 104 -2.30 14.33 -7.85
CA PRO A 104 -2.76 15.24 -6.79
C PRO A 104 -4.06 16.00 -7.15
N GLY A 105 -4.34 16.21 -8.44
CA GLY A 105 -5.54 16.86 -8.91
C GLY A 105 -5.68 18.27 -8.36
N THR A 106 -6.74 18.51 -7.57
CA THR A 106 -6.91 19.81 -6.93
C THR A 106 -5.85 20.08 -5.87
N GLY A 107 -5.24 19.06 -5.26
CA GLY A 107 -4.29 19.18 -4.16
C GLY A 107 -4.87 18.99 -2.77
N SER A 108 -6.08 18.43 -2.67
CA SER A 108 -6.72 18.17 -1.36
C SER A 108 -5.94 17.18 -0.50
N LEU A 109 -5.35 16.14 -1.10
CA LEU A 109 -4.49 15.18 -0.39
C LEU A 109 -3.10 15.76 -0.15
N THR A 110 -2.54 16.48 -1.13
CA THR A 110 -1.30 17.26 -0.97
C THR A 110 -1.34 18.16 0.27
N ALA A 111 -2.46 18.87 0.50
CA ALA A 111 -2.62 19.72 1.68
C ALA A 111 -2.53 18.93 2.99
N SER A 112 -3.19 17.76 3.07
CA SER A 112 -3.12 16.88 4.25
C SER A 112 -1.71 16.32 4.47
N LEU A 113 -0.99 15.96 3.41
CA LEU A 113 0.40 15.48 3.49
C LEU A 113 1.35 16.57 3.98
N LEU A 114 1.26 17.78 3.42
CA LEU A 114 2.06 18.92 3.85
C LEU A 114 1.75 19.31 5.31
N SER A 115 0.48 19.26 5.71
CA SER A 115 0.06 19.54 7.09
C SER A 115 0.60 18.52 8.09
N ALA A 116 0.87 17.29 7.66
CA ALA A 116 1.56 16.27 8.45
C ALA A 116 3.09 16.46 8.53
N GLY A 117 3.62 17.52 7.89
CA GLY A 117 5.06 17.82 7.86
C GLY A 117 5.86 17.01 6.84
N ALA A 118 5.19 16.37 5.88
CA ALA A 118 5.86 15.62 4.83
C ALA A 118 6.43 16.54 3.73
N THR A 119 7.50 16.09 3.09
CA THR A 119 7.96 16.63 1.80
C THR A 119 7.35 15.80 0.67
N VAL A 120 6.56 16.43 -0.18
CA VAL A 120 5.76 15.77 -1.22
C VAL A 120 6.42 15.94 -2.59
N PHE A 121 6.55 14.82 -3.30
CA PHE A 121 6.86 14.78 -4.73
C PHE A 121 5.60 14.39 -5.48
N ALA A 122 4.97 15.36 -6.15
CA ALA A 122 3.70 15.17 -6.81
C ALA A 122 3.88 14.99 -8.33
N VAL A 123 3.34 13.92 -8.90
CA VAL A 123 3.33 13.66 -10.35
C VAL A 123 1.91 13.85 -10.89
N GLU A 124 1.70 14.90 -11.68
CA GLU A 124 0.40 15.28 -12.22
C GLU A 124 0.43 15.33 -13.76
N LYS A 125 -0.46 14.57 -14.38
CA LYS A 125 -0.56 14.47 -15.84
C LYS A 125 -1.31 15.65 -16.47
N ASP A 126 -2.31 16.18 -15.77
CA ASP A 126 -3.07 17.34 -16.24
C ASP A 126 -2.30 18.63 -15.95
N LYS A 127 -1.72 19.23 -17.00
CA LYS A 127 -0.98 20.49 -16.92
C LYS A 127 -1.76 21.60 -16.19
N HIS A 128 -3.08 21.64 -16.33
CA HIS A 128 -3.88 22.65 -15.63
C HIS A 128 -3.92 22.41 -14.12
N MET A 129 -4.02 21.15 -13.70
CA MET A 129 -3.96 20.78 -12.28
C MET A 129 -2.56 21.03 -11.72
N ALA A 130 -1.50 20.75 -12.49
CA ALA A 130 -0.13 21.08 -12.11
C ALA A 130 0.06 22.60 -11.88
N THR A 131 -0.49 23.45 -12.77
CA THR A 131 -0.48 24.91 -12.57
C THR A 131 -1.27 25.30 -11.32
N LEU A 132 -2.47 24.73 -11.11
CA LEU A 132 -3.28 24.99 -9.94
C LEU A 132 -2.54 24.66 -8.64
N LEU A 133 -1.84 23.53 -8.60
CA LEU A 133 -1.03 23.14 -7.44
C LEU A 133 0.10 24.12 -7.19
N ASN A 134 0.77 24.59 -8.25
CA ASN A 134 1.81 25.59 -8.13
C ASN A 134 1.27 26.94 -7.65
N ASP A 135 0.08 27.34 -8.09
CA ASP A 135 -0.57 28.57 -7.62
C ASP A 135 -0.95 28.49 -6.13
N ARG A 136 -1.34 27.29 -5.66
CA ARG A 136 -1.76 27.05 -4.27
C ARG A 136 -0.60 26.86 -3.30
N PHE A 137 0.45 26.17 -3.74
CA PHE A 137 1.52 25.67 -2.87
C PHE A 137 2.92 26.06 -3.35
N GLY A 138 3.06 26.85 -4.42
CA GLY A 138 4.38 27.18 -5.00
C GLY A 138 5.29 28.01 -4.10
N SER A 139 4.79 28.52 -2.97
CA SER A 139 5.60 29.19 -1.94
C SER A 139 6.26 28.23 -0.95
N THR A 140 5.86 26.94 -0.90
CA THR A 140 6.48 25.96 -0.02
C THR A 140 7.62 25.21 -0.70
N GLU A 141 8.73 25.02 0.03
CA GLU A 141 9.86 24.18 -0.41
C GLU A 141 9.59 22.68 -0.18
N GLN A 142 8.51 22.34 0.53
CA GLN A 142 8.12 20.96 0.85
C GLN A 142 7.33 20.30 -0.29
N LEU A 143 7.07 20.97 -1.41
CA LEU A 143 6.37 20.40 -2.56
C LEU A 143 7.20 20.53 -3.83
N LYS A 144 7.40 19.40 -4.53
CA LYS A 144 7.93 19.36 -5.89
C LYS A 144 6.88 18.80 -6.84
N ILE A 145 6.51 19.57 -7.86
CA ILE A 145 5.49 19.20 -8.83
C ILE A 145 6.14 18.81 -10.15
N ILE A 146 5.81 17.64 -10.67
CA ILE A 146 6.24 17.14 -11.98
C ILE A 146 5.02 16.95 -12.88
N GLY A 147 4.98 17.70 -13.98
CA GLY A 147 3.91 17.67 -14.97
C GLY A 147 4.03 16.51 -15.98
N GLU A 148 3.96 15.26 -15.53
CA GLU A 148 4.18 14.06 -16.37
C GLU A 148 3.14 12.96 -16.16
N ASP A 149 3.08 12.03 -17.12
CA ASP A 149 2.31 10.79 -16.97
C ASP A 149 3.10 9.75 -16.17
N ILE A 150 2.60 9.38 -14.99
CA ILE A 150 3.26 8.39 -14.12
C ILE A 150 3.57 7.06 -14.82
N THR A 151 2.75 6.65 -15.80
CA THR A 151 2.95 5.39 -16.53
C THR A 151 4.13 5.45 -17.51
N LYS A 152 4.61 6.65 -17.83
CA LYS A 152 5.77 6.93 -18.69
C LYS A 152 6.94 7.50 -17.90
N PHE A 153 6.72 7.81 -16.64
CA PHE A 153 7.67 8.48 -15.78
C PHE A 153 8.66 7.49 -15.18
N ASN A 154 9.96 7.74 -15.35
CA ASN A 154 10.98 6.95 -14.69
C ASN A 154 11.14 7.42 -13.24
N ILE A 155 10.42 6.78 -12.32
CA ILE A 155 10.45 7.13 -10.90
C ILE A 155 11.90 7.14 -10.38
N ARG A 156 12.70 6.12 -10.70
CA ARG A 156 14.07 6.00 -10.17
C ARG A 156 14.93 7.22 -10.54
N SER A 157 14.94 7.60 -11.81
CA SER A 157 15.80 8.69 -12.31
C SER A 157 15.46 10.05 -11.72
N HIS A 158 14.20 10.30 -11.38
CA HIS A 158 13.75 11.63 -10.93
C HIS A 158 13.48 11.72 -9.43
N PHE A 159 13.03 10.63 -8.82
CA PHE A 159 12.62 10.60 -7.42
C PHE A 159 13.77 10.25 -6.47
N ILE A 160 14.68 9.34 -6.85
CA ILE A 160 15.80 8.94 -5.97
C ILE A 160 16.71 10.14 -5.64
N PRO A 161 17.15 10.97 -6.61
CA PRO A 161 17.97 12.15 -6.27
C PRO A 161 17.25 13.12 -5.34
N PHE A 162 15.93 13.27 -5.51
CA PHE A 162 15.11 14.11 -4.63
C PHE A 162 14.99 13.51 -3.22
N LEU A 163 14.83 12.20 -3.11
CA LEU A 163 14.80 11.49 -1.83
C LEU A 163 16.12 11.66 -1.08
N GLU A 164 17.26 11.49 -1.75
CA GLU A 164 18.60 11.66 -1.16
C GLU A 164 18.83 13.10 -0.67
N GLU A 165 18.43 14.09 -1.47
CA GLU A 165 18.50 15.51 -1.11
C GLU A 165 17.69 15.83 0.15
N LYS A 166 16.43 15.39 0.21
CA LYS A 166 15.48 15.78 1.26
C LYS A 166 15.55 14.93 2.53
N SER A 167 15.99 13.67 2.43
CA SER A 167 16.12 12.79 3.60
C SER A 167 17.39 13.02 4.41
N HIS A 168 18.33 13.85 3.93
CA HIS A 168 19.66 14.05 4.52
C HIS A 168 20.38 12.72 4.84
N HIS A 169 20.11 11.66 4.08
CA HIS A 169 20.61 10.29 4.29
C HIS A 169 20.20 9.63 5.63
N THR A 170 19.19 10.16 6.31
CA THR A 170 18.72 9.65 7.62
C THR A 170 17.57 8.65 7.51
N LYS A 171 16.64 8.87 6.57
CA LYS A 171 15.52 7.95 6.30
C LYS A 171 15.79 7.16 5.02
N LYS A 172 15.82 5.84 5.15
CA LYS A 172 16.16 4.90 4.06
C LYS A 172 15.07 4.78 2.99
N TYR A 173 13.80 4.98 3.36
CA TYR A 173 12.68 4.69 2.49
C TYR A 173 11.68 5.84 2.47
N ALA A 174 11.13 6.12 1.28
CA ALA A 174 9.99 6.99 1.10
C ALA A 174 8.66 6.24 1.30
N LYS A 175 7.55 6.96 1.17
CA LYS A 175 6.19 6.41 1.16
C LYS A 175 5.45 6.84 -0.11
N VAL A 176 4.41 6.11 -0.50
CA VAL A 176 3.48 6.54 -1.55
C VAL A 176 2.10 6.70 -0.94
N VAL A 177 1.45 7.84 -1.16
CA VAL A 177 0.08 8.08 -0.72
C VAL A 177 -0.66 8.75 -1.87
N SER A 178 -1.72 8.15 -2.41
CA SER A 178 -2.38 8.69 -3.61
C SER A 178 -3.86 8.31 -3.74
N ASN A 179 -4.67 9.25 -4.22
CA ASN A 179 -6.01 8.99 -4.71
C ASN A 179 -5.96 8.78 -6.23
N LEU A 180 -5.87 7.54 -6.69
CA LEU A 180 -5.60 7.26 -8.09
C LEU A 180 -6.85 7.37 -8.96
N PRO A 181 -6.71 7.87 -10.21
CA PRO A 181 -7.72 7.65 -11.23
C PRO A 181 -7.96 6.15 -11.44
N PHE A 182 -9.23 5.74 -11.45
CA PHE A 182 -9.60 4.32 -11.45
C PHE A 182 -9.17 3.51 -12.70
N ASN A 183 -8.79 4.18 -13.78
CA ASN A 183 -8.35 3.55 -15.02
C ASN A 183 -6.85 3.19 -15.06
N VAL A 184 -6.04 3.68 -14.11
CA VAL A 184 -4.57 3.46 -14.11
C VAL A 184 -4.09 2.59 -12.95
N SER A 185 -4.99 2.18 -12.04
CA SER A 185 -4.64 1.51 -10.78
C SER A 185 -3.73 0.29 -10.98
N THR A 186 -4.03 -0.60 -11.92
CA THR A 186 -3.23 -1.81 -12.17
C THR A 186 -1.81 -1.50 -12.62
N GLU A 187 -1.64 -0.52 -13.52
CA GLU A 187 -0.32 -0.17 -14.05
C GLU A 187 0.52 0.56 -13.00
N VAL A 188 -0.11 1.40 -12.17
CA VAL A 188 0.56 2.05 -11.03
C VAL A 188 0.98 1.01 -9.99
N VAL A 189 0.14 0.03 -9.66
CA VAL A 189 0.50 -1.07 -8.75
C VAL A 189 1.70 -1.85 -9.29
N LYS A 190 1.69 -2.22 -10.59
CA LYS A 190 2.82 -2.93 -11.22
C LYS A 190 4.11 -2.13 -11.23
N LEU A 191 4.01 -0.80 -11.35
CA LEU A 191 5.16 0.10 -11.33
C LEU A 191 5.78 0.22 -9.94
N LEU A 192 4.95 0.35 -8.89
CA LEU A 192 5.39 0.70 -7.54
C LEU A 192 5.82 -0.49 -6.68
N LEU A 193 5.08 -1.60 -6.70
CA LEU A 193 5.33 -2.69 -5.74
C LEU A 193 6.74 -3.32 -5.84
N PRO A 194 7.36 -3.45 -7.03
CA PRO A 194 8.74 -3.94 -7.13
C PRO A 194 9.81 -3.00 -6.55
N MET A 195 9.44 -1.79 -6.11
CA MET A 195 10.35 -0.76 -5.61
C MET A 195 10.47 -0.76 -4.08
N GLY A 196 10.47 -1.94 -3.44
CA GLY A 196 10.65 -2.08 -1.98
C GLY A 196 12.02 -1.62 -1.46
N ASP A 197 12.99 -1.40 -2.36
CA ASP A 197 14.26 -0.75 -2.05
C ASP A 197 14.15 0.78 -1.91
N VAL A 198 13.07 1.38 -2.42
CA VAL A 198 12.82 2.84 -2.40
C VAL A 198 11.67 3.19 -1.47
N PHE A 199 10.57 2.42 -1.50
CA PHE A 199 9.37 2.69 -0.72
C PHE A 199 9.17 1.61 0.34
N SER A 200 8.77 2.05 1.54
CA SER A 200 8.41 1.14 2.64
C SER A 200 6.94 0.73 2.57
N VAL A 201 6.09 1.66 2.16
CA VAL A 201 4.64 1.49 2.12
C VAL A 201 4.03 2.25 0.95
N VAL A 202 2.99 1.66 0.35
CA VAL A 202 2.18 2.26 -0.70
C VAL A 202 0.73 2.25 -0.24
N VAL A 203 0.12 3.42 -0.07
CA VAL A 203 -1.30 3.56 0.30
C VAL A 203 -2.04 4.23 -0.84
N LEU A 204 -3.05 3.54 -1.37
CA LEU A 204 -3.81 3.99 -2.53
C LEU A 204 -5.30 3.99 -2.22
N LEU A 205 -6.00 5.03 -2.69
CA LEU A 205 -7.45 4.97 -2.86
C LEU A 205 -7.76 4.43 -4.26
N LEU A 206 -8.41 3.27 -4.32
CA LEU A 206 -8.82 2.57 -5.54
C LEU A 206 -10.34 2.36 -5.56
N GLN A 207 -10.87 1.76 -6.63
CA GLN A 207 -12.23 1.21 -6.61
C GLN A 207 -12.33 0.11 -5.56
N ASP A 208 -13.45 0.04 -4.85
CA ASP A 208 -13.69 -0.91 -3.76
C ASP A 208 -13.48 -2.38 -4.19
N GLU A 209 -14.11 -2.81 -5.29
CA GLU A 209 -13.92 -4.15 -5.88
C GLU A 209 -12.45 -4.44 -6.20
N THR A 210 -11.72 -3.43 -6.70
CA THR A 210 -10.30 -3.60 -7.03
C THR A 210 -9.47 -3.74 -5.77
N ALA A 211 -9.72 -2.94 -4.73
CA ALA A 211 -9.03 -3.04 -3.45
C ALA A 211 -9.28 -4.40 -2.78
N LEU A 212 -10.54 -4.84 -2.70
CA LEU A 212 -10.92 -6.16 -2.19
C LEU A 212 -10.19 -7.27 -2.94
N ARG A 213 -10.22 -7.22 -4.28
CA ARG A 213 -9.54 -8.22 -5.11
C ARG A 213 -8.04 -8.26 -4.87
N LEU A 214 -7.37 -7.12 -4.64
CA LEU A 214 -5.92 -7.09 -4.43
C LEU A 214 -5.52 -7.50 -3.01
N ALA A 215 -6.35 -7.21 -2.01
CA ALA A 215 -6.09 -7.55 -0.61
C ALA A 215 -6.38 -9.02 -0.28
N ASP A 216 -7.36 -9.63 -0.94
CA ASP A 216 -7.73 -11.00 -0.62
C ASP A 216 -6.77 -12.01 -1.27
N ALA A 217 -5.81 -12.47 -0.46
CA ALA A 217 -4.86 -13.52 -0.81
C ALA A 217 -5.43 -14.94 -0.64
N SER A 218 -6.57 -15.10 0.03
CA SER A 218 -7.15 -16.40 0.41
C SER A 218 -8.16 -16.95 -0.61
N ILE A 219 -8.52 -16.10 -1.57
CA ILE A 219 -9.53 -16.37 -2.56
C ILE A 219 -9.00 -17.36 -3.62
N GLN A 220 -9.30 -18.67 -3.46
CA GLN A 220 -9.39 -19.64 -4.57
C GLN A 220 -10.69 -19.43 -5.35
N THR A 221 -11.06 -18.18 -5.63
CA THR A 221 -12.30 -17.84 -6.33
C THR A 221 -12.02 -17.62 -7.81
N PRO A 222 -13.07 -17.62 -8.65
CA PRO A 222 -12.95 -17.24 -10.05
C PRO A 222 -12.39 -15.84 -10.30
N GLU A 223 -12.16 -15.01 -9.28
CA GLU A 223 -11.61 -13.66 -9.38
C GLU A 223 -10.10 -13.57 -9.20
N TYR A 224 -9.43 -14.66 -8.78
CA TYR A 224 -7.96 -14.68 -8.64
C TYR A 224 -7.29 -14.55 -10.02
N ARG A 225 -6.28 -13.68 -10.13
CA ARG A 225 -5.62 -13.29 -11.39
C ARG A 225 -4.10 -13.22 -11.20
N PRO A 226 -3.31 -13.10 -12.28
CA PRO A 226 -1.86 -12.88 -12.18
C PRO A 226 -1.47 -11.70 -11.29
N ILE A 227 -2.30 -10.65 -11.23
CA ILE A 227 -2.03 -9.49 -10.38
C ILE A 227 -2.06 -9.83 -8.89
N ASN A 228 -2.84 -10.82 -8.47
CA ASN A 228 -2.87 -11.27 -7.07
C ASN A 228 -1.53 -11.90 -6.68
N VAL A 229 -1.00 -12.79 -7.53
CA VAL A 229 0.33 -13.39 -7.33
C VAL A 229 1.40 -12.29 -7.30
N PHE A 230 1.31 -11.32 -8.21
CA PHE A 230 2.23 -10.18 -8.29
C PHE A 230 2.23 -9.33 -7.01
N VAL A 231 1.05 -8.94 -6.53
CA VAL A 231 0.91 -8.12 -5.32
C VAL A 231 1.47 -8.86 -4.11
N ASN A 232 1.09 -10.12 -3.90
CA ASN A 232 1.55 -10.92 -2.76
C ASN A 232 3.04 -11.24 -2.83
N PHE A 233 3.62 -11.33 -4.03
CA PHE A 233 5.05 -11.55 -4.19
C PHE A 233 5.87 -10.35 -3.67
N TYR A 234 5.44 -9.13 -4.00
CA TYR A 234 6.18 -7.91 -3.68
C TYR A 234 5.74 -7.21 -2.39
N SER A 235 4.59 -7.56 -1.82
CA SER A 235 4.02 -6.83 -0.70
C SER A 235 3.10 -7.68 0.18
N GLU A 236 2.72 -7.10 1.32
CA GLU A 236 1.63 -7.54 2.18
C GLU A 236 0.45 -6.58 1.99
N PRO A 237 -0.56 -6.93 1.16
CA PRO A 237 -1.70 -6.05 0.92
C PRO A 237 -2.72 -6.12 2.08
N GLU A 238 -3.28 -4.98 2.44
CA GLU A 238 -4.28 -4.86 3.51
C GLU A 238 -5.37 -3.87 3.12
N TYR A 239 -6.61 -4.34 3.06
CA TYR A 239 -7.79 -3.48 2.91
C TYR A 239 -8.01 -2.70 4.20
N LYS A 240 -8.02 -1.36 4.14
CA LYS A 240 -8.15 -0.51 5.33
C LYS A 240 -9.60 -0.15 5.61
N PHE A 241 -10.25 0.54 4.68
CA PHE A 241 -11.64 0.97 4.82
C PHE A 241 -12.26 1.38 3.49
N LYS A 242 -13.60 1.32 3.45
CA LYS A 242 -14.42 1.73 2.31
C LYS A 242 -14.64 3.24 2.32
N VAL A 243 -14.68 3.85 1.13
CA VAL A 243 -14.99 5.27 0.91
C VAL A 243 -16.20 5.39 -0.01
N GLU A 244 -17.30 5.89 0.52
CA GLU A 244 -18.54 6.07 -0.25
C GLU A 244 -18.34 7.03 -1.41
N ARG A 245 -18.88 6.68 -2.59
CA ARG A 245 -18.74 7.49 -3.81
C ARG A 245 -19.26 8.92 -3.69
N THR A 246 -20.14 9.19 -2.73
CA THR A 246 -20.68 10.53 -2.42
C THR A 246 -19.61 11.50 -1.91
N ASN A 247 -18.45 10.98 -1.48
CA ASN A 247 -17.29 11.78 -1.12
C ASN A 247 -16.50 12.28 -2.34
N PHE A 248 -16.99 12.14 -3.57
CA PHE A 248 -16.24 12.54 -4.78
C PHE A 248 -17.04 13.46 -5.71
N PHE A 249 -16.33 14.32 -6.44
CA PHE A 249 -16.86 15.13 -7.53
C PHE A 249 -16.00 15.04 -8.80
N PRO A 250 -16.56 14.68 -9.96
CA PRO A 250 -17.90 14.12 -10.13
C PRO A 250 -18.04 12.82 -9.35
N GLN A 251 -19.28 12.47 -8.99
CA GLN A 251 -19.55 11.23 -8.29
C GLN A 251 -19.27 10.03 -9.24
N PRO A 252 -18.38 9.10 -8.87
CA PRO A 252 -18.13 7.90 -9.66
C PRO A 252 -19.30 6.92 -9.57
N LYS A 253 -19.30 5.91 -10.45
CA LYS A 253 -20.35 4.87 -10.48
C LYS A 253 -20.24 3.84 -9.37
N VAL A 254 -19.04 3.71 -8.80
CA VAL A 254 -18.68 2.70 -7.80
C VAL A 254 -18.05 3.38 -6.61
N ASP A 255 -18.09 2.72 -5.46
CA ASP A 255 -17.43 3.19 -4.26
C ASP A 255 -15.91 2.99 -4.36
N GLY A 256 -15.18 3.75 -3.55
CA GLY A 256 -13.74 3.62 -3.40
C GLY A 256 -13.38 2.84 -2.14
N ALA A 257 -12.10 2.51 -2.01
CA ALA A 257 -11.53 1.97 -0.79
C ALA A 257 -10.04 2.31 -0.68
N VAL A 258 -9.58 2.43 0.56
CA VAL A 258 -8.17 2.60 0.87
C VAL A 258 -7.54 1.23 1.09
N ILE A 259 -6.47 0.97 0.35
CA ILE A 259 -5.65 -0.22 0.46
C ILE A 259 -4.21 0.19 0.78
N ASN A 260 -3.58 -0.56 1.68
CA ASN A 260 -2.18 -0.41 2.03
C ASN A 260 -1.40 -1.62 1.48
N PHE A 261 -0.22 -1.37 0.93
CA PHE A 261 0.77 -2.39 0.59
C PHE A 261 2.05 -2.10 1.35
N LYS A 262 2.40 -2.94 2.32
CA LYS A 262 3.72 -2.93 2.93
C LYS A 262 4.69 -3.67 2.03
N LEU A 263 5.72 -2.99 1.52
CA LEU A 263 6.62 -3.56 0.51
C LEU A 263 7.66 -4.47 1.15
N LYS A 264 7.97 -5.58 0.46
CA LYS A 264 9.03 -6.53 0.82
C LYS A 264 10.36 -6.04 0.25
N ASN A 265 11.46 -6.28 0.96
CA ASN A 265 12.78 -6.09 0.37
C ASN A 265 13.15 -7.31 -0.48
N ALA A 266 14.17 -7.17 -1.34
CA ALA A 266 14.61 -8.25 -2.23
C ALA A 266 14.99 -9.55 -1.48
N GLY A 267 15.46 -9.45 -0.24
CA GLY A 267 15.77 -10.61 0.61
C GLY A 267 14.54 -11.34 1.17
N ASP A 268 13.38 -10.69 1.18
CA ASP A 268 12.12 -11.23 1.71
C ASP A 268 11.22 -11.78 0.58
N TYR A 269 11.65 -11.68 -0.67
CA TYR A 269 10.90 -12.22 -1.80
C TYR A 269 10.82 -13.74 -1.74
N PRO A 270 9.70 -14.33 -2.19
CA PRO A 270 9.61 -15.77 -2.32
C PRO A 270 10.76 -16.34 -3.17
N PRO A 271 11.35 -17.47 -2.78
CA PRO A 271 12.53 -18.04 -3.42
C PRO A 271 12.18 -18.62 -4.80
N VAL A 272 12.46 -17.84 -5.85
CA VAL A 272 12.31 -18.20 -7.27
C VAL A 272 13.60 -17.91 -8.03
N ASP A 273 13.90 -18.65 -9.09
CA ASP A 273 15.15 -18.48 -9.86
C ASP A 273 15.30 -17.06 -10.43
N SER A 274 14.23 -16.55 -11.03
CA SER A 274 14.13 -15.15 -11.40
C SER A 274 12.68 -14.68 -11.33
N PRO A 275 12.40 -13.46 -10.82
CA PRO A 275 11.04 -12.91 -10.86
C PRO A 275 10.48 -12.81 -12.29
N LYS A 276 11.33 -12.53 -13.28
CA LYS A 276 10.94 -12.38 -14.67
C LYS A 276 10.39 -13.70 -15.27
N SER A 277 11.12 -14.80 -15.12
CA SER A 277 10.68 -16.13 -15.56
C SER A 277 9.44 -16.57 -14.78
N PHE A 278 9.44 -16.38 -13.47
CA PHE A 278 8.30 -16.71 -12.61
C PHE A 278 7.00 -16.03 -13.07
N PHE A 279 7.01 -14.70 -13.27
CA PHE A 279 5.81 -14.00 -13.74
C PHE A 279 5.46 -14.30 -15.19
N SER A 280 6.44 -14.61 -16.04
CA SER A 280 6.18 -15.11 -17.40
C SER A 280 5.36 -16.41 -17.35
N MET A 281 5.79 -17.37 -16.52
CA MET A 281 5.03 -18.61 -16.29
C MET A 281 3.64 -18.34 -15.71
N VAL A 282 3.53 -17.51 -14.66
CA VAL A 282 2.23 -17.18 -14.05
C VAL A 282 1.30 -16.59 -15.11
N ASN A 283 1.74 -15.62 -15.91
CA ASN A 283 0.92 -15.06 -16.99
C ASN A 283 0.50 -16.13 -18.01
N SER A 284 1.43 -17.00 -18.41
CA SER A 284 1.14 -18.14 -19.28
C SER A 284 0.10 -19.11 -18.71
N ALA A 285 0.10 -19.32 -17.39
CA ALA A 285 -0.89 -20.16 -16.72
C ALA A 285 -2.31 -19.60 -16.92
N PHE A 286 -2.48 -18.28 -16.78
CA PHE A 286 -3.78 -17.59 -16.85
C PHE A 286 -4.24 -17.25 -18.28
N ASN A 287 -3.48 -17.57 -19.33
CA ASN A 287 -3.85 -17.28 -20.73
C ASN A 287 -5.16 -17.95 -21.20
N GLY A 288 -5.70 -18.92 -20.45
CA GLY A 288 -7.01 -19.52 -20.70
C GLY A 288 -7.91 -19.53 -19.47
N LYS A 289 -8.97 -18.71 -19.45
CA LYS A 289 -9.90 -18.53 -18.30
C LYS A 289 -10.46 -19.82 -17.70
N ARG A 290 -10.53 -20.92 -18.46
CA ARG A 290 -11.14 -22.19 -18.05
C ARG A 290 -10.21 -23.41 -18.24
N LYS A 291 -8.96 -23.17 -18.63
CA LYS A 291 -8.00 -24.24 -18.90
C LYS A 291 -7.37 -24.74 -17.59
N MET A 292 -7.18 -26.05 -17.50
CA MET A 292 -6.34 -26.67 -16.47
C MET A 292 -4.88 -26.25 -16.68
N LEU A 293 -4.09 -26.19 -15.61
CA LEU A 293 -2.67 -25.79 -15.66
C LEU A 293 -1.86 -26.57 -16.70
N ARG A 294 -2.05 -27.90 -16.73
CA ARG A 294 -1.42 -28.79 -17.72
C ARG A 294 -1.68 -28.41 -19.18
N LYS A 295 -2.81 -27.74 -19.47
CA LYS A 295 -3.16 -27.26 -20.82
C LYS A 295 -2.68 -25.85 -21.09
N SER A 296 -2.62 -25.01 -20.05
CA SER A 296 -2.06 -23.66 -20.17
C SER A 296 -0.55 -23.68 -20.35
N LEU A 297 0.16 -24.55 -19.62
CA LEU A 297 1.62 -24.60 -19.57
C LEU A 297 2.26 -25.66 -20.47
N GLN A 298 1.47 -26.35 -21.30
CA GLN A 298 1.97 -27.43 -22.19
C GLN A 298 3.07 -27.01 -23.19
N HIS A 299 3.23 -25.70 -23.40
CA HIS A 299 4.27 -25.13 -24.26
C HIS A 299 5.61 -24.92 -23.52
N LEU A 300 5.57 -24.86 -22.19
CA LEU A 300 6.74 -24.70 -21.32
C LEU A 300 7.22 -26.05 -20.77
N CYS A 301 6.29 -26.97 -20.48
CA CYS A 301 6.61 -28.28 -19.94
C CYS A 301 5.61 -29.37 -20.38
N SER A 302 5.99 -30.65 -20.32
CA SER A 302 5.08 -31.73 -20.70
C SER A 302 3.91 -31.84 -19.71
N SER A 303 2.76 -32.35 -20.17
CA SER A 303 1.61 -32.53 -19.28
C SER A 303 1.92 -33.49 -18.12
N ALA A 304 2.73 -34.54 -18.34
CA ALA A 304 3.11 -35.49 -17.30
C ALA A 304 3.94 -34.84 -16.18
N GLU A 305 4.89 -33.96 -16.54
CA GLU A 305 5.71 -33.22 -15.57
C GLU A 305 4.86 -32.24 -14.75
N ILE A 306 3.92 -31.55 -15.40
CA ILE A 306 2.99 -30.62 -14.72
C ILE A 306 2.07 -31.38 -13.75
N GLU A 307 1.51 -32.51 -14.18
CA GLU A 307 0.64 -33.34 -13.34
C GLU A 307 1.40 -33.94 -12.15
N ALA A 308 2.65 -34.37 -12.34
CA ALA A 308 3.51 -34.83 -11.26
C ALA A 308 3.86 -33.70 -10.27
N ALA A 309 4.18 -32.50 -10.77
CA ALA A 309 4.46 -31.33 -9.93
C ALA A 309 3.24 -30.92 -9.09
N LEU A 310 2.04 -30.92 -9.67
CA LEU A 310 0.77 -30.66 -8.96
C LEU A 310 0.52 -31.69 -7.85
N THR A 311 0.66 -32.98 -8.17
CA THR A 311 0.48 -34.06 -7.20
C THR A 311 1.45 -33.93 -6.02
N ASN A 312 2.71 -33.56 -6.31
CA ASN A 312 3.75 -33.37 -5.30
C ASN A 312 3.48 -32.21 -4.33
N ILE A 313 2.73 -31.19 -4.74
CA ILE A 313 2.30 -30.09 -3.86
C ILE A 313 0.90 -30.31 -3.28
N GLY A 314 0.31 -31.50 -3.47
CA GLY A 314 -0.99 -31.86 -2.90
C GLY A 314 -2.20 -31.30 -3.67
N LEU A 315 -2.01 -30.85 -4.91
CA LEU A 315 -3.08 -30.32 -5.76
C LEU A 315 -3.54 -31.35 -6.81
N PRO A 316 -4.83 -31.33 -7.21
CA PRO A 316 -5.32 -32.25 -8.21
C PRO A 316 -4.73 -31.94 -9.60
N VAL A 317 -4.53 -32.97 -10.42
CA VAL A 317 -4.06 -32.82 -11.82
C VAL A 317 -4.99 -31.97 -12.70
N THR A 318 -6.23 -31.78 -12.25
CA THR A 318 -7.25 -30.93 -12.88
C THR A 318 -7.21 -29.48 -12.40
N ALA A 319 -6.27 -29.13 -11.52
CA ALA A 319 -6.15 -27.78 -10.96
C ALA A 319 -6.03 -26.73 -12.07
N ARG A 320 -6.71 -25.62 -11.85
CA ARG A 320 -6.67 -24.42 -12.66
C ARG A 320 -5.76 -23.38 -12.00
N PRO A 321 -5.26 -22.41 -12.77
CA PRO A 321 -4.41 -21.35 -12.21
C PRO A 321 -5.05 -20.58 -11.05
N SER A 322 -6.38 -20.44 -11.05
CA SER A 322 -7.15 -19.80 -9.97
C SER A 322 -7.17 -20.59 -8.65
N ASP A 323 -6.78 -21.86 -8.69
CA ASP A 323 -6.81 -22.75 -7.53
C ASP A 323 -5.47 -22.68 -6.76
N LEU A 324 -4.45 -22.01 -7.33
CA LEU A 324 -3.11 -21.90 -6.77
C LEU A 324 -2.91 -20.51 -6.15
N LEU A 325 -2.40 -20.49 -4.93
CA LEU A 325 -1.87 -19.29 -4.28
C LEU A 325 -0.41 -19.06 -4.65
N LEU A 326 0.16 -17.94 -4.19
CA LEU A 326 1.56 -17.60 -4.43
C LEU A 326 2.51 -18.73 -4.03
N ASP A 327 2.35 -19.27 -2.83
CA ASP A 327 3.22 -20.33 -2.31
C ASP A 327 3.08 -21.64 -3.10
N ASP A 328 1.90 -21.91 -3.64
CA ASP A 328 1.68 -23.04 -4.55
C ASP A 328 2.41 -22.84 -5.87
N PHE A 329 2.36 -21.63 -6.45
CA PHE A 329 3.11 -21.31 -7.68
C PHE A 329 4.62 -21.41 -7.46
N VAL A 330 5.13 -20.91 -6.33
CA VAL A 330 6.56 -21.01 -5.98
C VAL A 330 6.96 -22.47 -5.81
N SER A 331 6.17 -23.24 -5.05
CA SER A 331 6.43 -24.67 -4.84
C SER A 331 6.34 -25.48 -6.14
N PHE A 332 5.39 -25.12 -7.01
CA PHE A 332 5.22 -25.72 -8.34
C PHE A 332 6.49 -25.54 -9.18
N THR A 333 7.04 -24.31 -9.27
CA THR A 333 8.27 -24.05 -10.04
C THR A 333 9.50 -24.77 -9.54
N LYS A 334 9.61 -25.00 -8.22
CA LYS A 334 10.76 -25.72 -7.65
C LYS A 334 10.75 -27.22 -7.96
N ARG A 335 9.57 -27.80 -8.18
CA ARG A 335 9.39 -29.25 -8.34
C ARG A 335 9.32 -29.70 -9.79
N THR A 336 9.35 -28.76 -10.72
CA THR A 336 9.46 -29.04 -12.14
C THR A 336 10.91 -29.32 -12.53
N THR A 337 11.10 -30.30 -13.41
CA THR A 337 12.40 -30.79 -13.90
C THR A 337 13.11 -29.75 -14.77
N ALA A 338 14.44 -29.89 -14.92
CA ALA A 338 15.28 -29.04 -15.77
C ALA A 338 14.88 -29.00 -17.26
N GLY A 339 13.96 -29.87 -17.71
CA GLY A 339 13.39 -29.86 -19.05
C GLY A 339 12.29 -28.81 -19.26
N CYS A 340 11.73 -28.25 -18.19
CA CYS A 340 10.73 -27.20 -18.30
C CYS A 340 11.40 -25.84 -18.59
N ARG A 341 10.87 -25.10 -19.57
CA ARG A 341 11.38 -23.78 -19.98
C ARG A 341 10.60 -22.65 -19.30
N PHE A 342 10.75 -22.51 -17.99
CA PHE A 342 10.11 -21.41 -17.25
C PHE A 342 10.89 -20.09 -17.37
#